data_AF-A0A0D3H127-F1
#
_entry.id   AF-A0A0D3H127-F1
#
_cell.length_a   1.000
_cell.length_b   1.000
_cell.length_c   1.000
_cell.angle_alpha   90.00
_cell.angle_beta   90.00
_cell.angle_gamma   90.00
#
_symmetry.space_group_name_H-M   'P 1'
#
loop_
_entity.id
_entity.type
_entity.pdbx_description
1 polymer ?
#
loop_
_entity_poly.entity_id
_entity_poly.type
_entity_poly.pdbx_seq_one_letter_code
_entity_poly.pdbx_strand_id
1 'polypeptide(L)'
;MAPGTDYVDLLTKAISRRYPELSFKIYNPSIQVKKRLKNGSISTKSKPLHPGLVFLYCTLNKEVHDFIRDTEGCYGFIGATVGSIKRQIKKPKPIPVEEVESIIREEKEEQERVDREFEEMENGGIVESFNKPVEDSELMLMNKIKRQFKKPISKGGSNHNAFTPGASVHVLSGPFEGFTGSLLEVNRKNKKATLQLTLFGKESFVDLDFDQIEAVDT
;
A
#
# COMPACT_ATOMS: atom_id res chain seq x y z
N MET A 1 -13.74 12.49 3.90
CA MET A 1 -13.40 11.06 3.75
C MET A 1 -11.94 10.95 3.36
N ALA A 2 -11.19 10.01 3.94
CA ALA A 2 -9.77 9.84 3.64
C ALA A 2 -9.61 9.17 2.26
N PRO A 3 -8.63 9.58 1.43
CA PRO A 3 -8.47 9.11 0.04
C PRO A 3 -8.12 7.61 -0.13
N GLY A 4 -8.17 6.80 0.93
CA GLY A 4 -7.95 5.35 0.90
C GLY A 4 -9.10 4.52 1.50
N THR A 5 -10.27 5.11 1.75
CA THR A 5 -11.45 4.39 2.28
C THR A 5 -12.52 4.15 1.22
N ASP A 6 -12.47 4.89 0.12
CA ASP A 6 -13.51 4.90 -0.91
C ASP A 6 -13.68 3.53 -1.58
N TYR A 7 -12.58 2.85 -1.89
CA TYR A 7 -12.64 1.56 -2.57
C TYR A 7 -13.17 0.41 -1.68
N VAL A 8 -12.95 0.47 -0.36
CA VAL A 8 -13.54 -0.48 0.60
C VAL A 8 -15.06 -0.30 0.62
N ASP A 9 -15.52 0.94 0.67
CA ASP A 9 -16.95 1.25 0.65
C ASP A 9 -17.59 0.85 -0.69
N LEU A 10 -16.90 1.10 -1.81
CA LEU A 10 -17.34 0.70 -3.15
C LEU A 10 -17.47 -0.82 -3.26
N LEU A 11 -16.45 -1.57 -2.84
CA LEU A 11 -16.47 -3.03 -2.86
C LEU A 11 -17.58 -3.58 -1.95
N THR A 12 -17.72 -3.02 -0.73
CA THR A 12 -18.79 -3.39 0.21
C THR A 12 -20.17 -3.20 -0.41
N LYS A 13 -20.42 -2.04 -1.03
CA LYS A 13 -21.68 -1.73 -1.71
C LYS A 13 -21.92 -2.65 -2.91
N ALA A 14 -20.89 -2.91 -3.70
CA ALA A 14 -20.96 -3.76 -4.88
C ALA A 14 -21.35 -5.21 -4.51
N ILE A 15 -20.66 -5.81 -3.52
CA ILE A 15 -20.95 -7.16 -3.05
C ILE A 15 -22.35 -7.22 -2.42
N SER A 16 -22.69 -6.29 -1.52
CA SER A 16 -24.01 -6.27 -0.85
C SER A 16 -25.16 -6.17 -1.85
N ARG A 17 -24.98 -5.38 -2.92
CA ARG A 17 -26.00 -5.20 -3.96
C ARG A 17 -26.15 -6.42 -4.86
N ARG A 18 -25.05 -7.11 -5.18
CA ARG A 18 -25.06 -8.25 -6.11
C ARG A 18 -25.38 -9.58 -5.41
N TYR A 19 -24.91 -9.75 -4.18
CA TYR A 19 -25.03 -10.97 -3.38
C TYR A 19 -25.53 -10.66 -1.97
N PRO A 20 -26.82 -10.30 -1.80
CA PRO A 20 -27.37 -9.90 -0.49
C PRO A 20 -27.34 -11.03 0.54
N GLU A 21 -27.40 -12.29 0.11
CA GLU A 21 -27.33 -13.47 0.98
C GLU A 21 -25.90 -13.88 1.35
N LEU A 22 -24.88 -13.25 0.75
CA LEU A 22 -23.49 -13.59 1.05
C LEU A 22 -23.09 -12.94 2.39
N SER A 23 -22.77 -13.77 3.38
CA SER A 23 -22.10 -13.30 4.59
C SER A 23 -20.65 -12.98 4.27
N PHE A 24 -20.29 -11.69 4.30
CA PHE A 24 -18.92 -11.24 4.12
C PHE A 24 -18.52 -10.17 5.15
N LYS A 25 -17.21 -10.07 5.43
CA LYS A 25 -16.61 -8.97 6.20
C LYS A 25 -15.38 -8.48 5.47
N ILE A 26 -15.24 -7.16 5.38
CA ILE A 26 -14.05 -6.52 4.82
C ILE A 26 -13.28 -5.88 5.98
N TYR A 27 -11.99 -6.15 6.03
CA TYR A 27 -11.05 -5.60 7.00
C TYR A 27 -9.93 -4.89 6.25
N ASN A 28 -9.67 -3.65 6.64
CA ASN A 28 -8.62 -2.79 6.08
C ASN A 28 -7.87 -2.15 7.25
N PRO A 29 -6.75 -2.75 7.70
CA PRO A 29 -5.99 -2.25 8.84
C PRO A 29 -5.56 -0.79 8.60
N SER A 30 -5.85 0.09 9.53
CA SER A 30 -5.54 1.52 9.39
C SER A 30 -5.24 2.17 10.73
N ILE A 31 -4.25 3.07 10.72
CA ILE A 31 -3.82 3.83 11.88
C ILE A 31 -4.34 5.27 11.82
N GLN A 32 -4.67 5.83 12.97
CA GLN A 32 -5.09 7.21 13.13
C GLN A 32 -3.88 8.07 13.50
N VAL A 33 -3.48 8.93 12.57
CA VAL A 33 -2.38 9.88 12.74
C VAL A 33 -2.94 11.21 13.21
N LYS A 34 -2.59 11.62 14.43
CA LYS A 34 -2.94 12.92 15.02
C LYS A 34 -1.85 13.95 14.70
N LYS A 35 -2.25 15.15 14.30
CA LYS A 35 -1.36 16.30 14.07
C LYS A 35 -1.97 17.58 14.60
N ARG A 36 -1.17 18.39 15.29
CA ARG A 36 -1.60 19.73 15.74
C ARG A 36 -1.53 20.72 14.58
N LEU A 37 -2.64 21.38 14.31
CA LEU A 37 -2.72 22.43 13.31
C LEU A 37 -2.24 23.77 13.88
N LYS A 38 -1.89 24.71 13.01
CA LYS A 38 -1.41 26.06 13.39
C LYS A 38 -2.40 26.86 14.25
N ASN A 39 -3.68 26.50 14.19
CA ASN A 39 -4.75 27.09 14.99
C ASN A 39 -4.93 26.42 16.37
N GLY A 40 -4.07 25.45 16.72
CA GLY A 40 -4.14 24.71 17.98
C GLY A 40 -5.10 23.51 17.97
N SER A 41 -5.91 23.31 16.94
CA SER A 41 -6.80 22.14 16.82
C SER A 41 -6.05 20.87 16.39
N ILE A 42 -6.56 19.70 16.79
CA ILE A 42 -5.98 18.41 16.42
C ILE A 42 -6.69 17.88 15.18
N SER A 43 -5.92 17.55 14.13
CA SER A 43 -6.38 16.85 12.94
C SER A 43 -6.03 15.38 13.06
N THR A 44 -7.05 14.51 12.99
CA THR A 44 -6.88 13.06 12.98
C THR A 44 -7.14 12.53 11.58
N LYS A 45 -6.20 11.78 11.01
CA LYS A 45 -6.33 11.17 9.67
C LYS A 45 -6.10 9.68 9.75
N SER A 46 -6.99 8.89 9.15
CA SER A 46 -6.77 7.45 8.96
C SER A 46 -5.80 7.22 7.80
N LYS A 47 -4.77 6.41 8.06
CA LYS A 47 -3.75 5.97 7.11
C LYS A 47 -3.76 4.43 7.09
N PRO A 48 -4.03 3.78 5.94
CA PRO A 48 -3.95 2.32 5.84
C PRO A 48 -2.54 1.81 6.18
N LEU A 49 -2.46 0.70 6.92
CA LEU A 49 -1.21 0.04 7.26
C LEU A 49 -0.58 -0.64 6.04
N HIS A 50 -1.42 -1.22 5.19
CA HIS A 50 -1.03 -1.88 3.95
C HIS A 50 -1.78 -1.24 2.76
N PRO A 51 -1.26 -0.16 2.16
CA PRO A 51 -1.88 0.50 1.02
C PRO A 51 -2.15 -0.48 -0.13
N GLY A 52 -3.36 -0.42 -0.70
CA GLY A 52 -3.78 -1.24 -1.83
C GLY A 52 -4.12 -2.70 -1.49
N LEU A 53 -4.01 -3.11 -0.23
CA LEU A 53 -4.43 -4.43 0.24
C LEU A 53 -5.66 -4.35 1.16
N VAL A 54 -6.59 -5.28 0.94
CA VAL A 54 -7.80 -5.43 1.74
C VAL A 54 -8.06 -6.90 1.99
N PHE A 55 -8.53 -7.20 3.19
CA PHE A 55 -8.85 -8.54 3.62
C PHE A 55 -10.34 -8.78 3.52
N LEU A 56 -10.73 -9.82 2.79
CA LEU A 56 -12.12 -10.22 2.63
C LEU A 56 -12.33 -11.59 3.28
N TYR A 57 -13.19 -11.62 4.28
CA TYR A 57 -13.72 -12.85 4.86
C TYR A 57 -15.06 -13.16 4.20
N CYS A 58 -15.12 -14.19 3.35
CA CYS A 58 -16.36 -14.64 2.72
C CYS A 58 -16.27 -16.10 2.25
N THR A 59 -17.41 -16.71 1.95
CA THR A 59 -17.43 -17.97 1.20
C THR A 59 -17.19 -17.69 -0.28
N LEU A 60 -16.04 -18.09 -0.79
CA LEU A 60 -15.64 -17.80 -2.17
C LEU A 60 -16.10 -18.89 -3.14
N ASN A 61 -16.99 -18.54 -4.07
CA ASN A 61 -17.35 -19.35 -5.23
C ASN A 61 -16.84 -18.69 -6.53
N LYS A 62 -17.01 -19.34 -7.67
CA LYS A 62 -16.52 -18.82 -8.97
C LYS A 62 -17.16 -17.48 -9.35
N GLU A 63 -18.46 -17.33 -9.10
CA GLU A 63 -19.21 -16.11 -9.48
C GLU A 63 -18.79 -14.90 -8.63
N VAL A 64 -18.63 -15.10 -7.32
CA VAL A 64 -18.14 -14.08 -6.38
C VAL A 64 -16.69 -13.74 -6.70
N HIS A 65 -15.85 -14.73 -6.99
CA HIS A 65 -14.47 -14.53 -7.41
C HIS A 65 -14.37 -13.65 -8.67
N ASP A 66 -15.07 -14.02 -9.74
CA ASP A 66 -15.03 -13.29 -11.00
C ASP A 66 -15.64 -11.88 -10.81
N PHE A 67 -16.72 -11.76 -10.06
CA PHE A 67 -17.33 -10.47 -9.74
C PHE A 67 -16.39 -9.52 -8.98
N ILE A 68 -15.71 -10.00 -7.93
CA ILE A 68 -14.78 -9.17 -7.14
C ILE A 68 -13.63 -8.70 -8.03
N ARG A 69 -13.06 -9.59 -8.84
CA ARG A 69 -11.98 -9.22 -9.77
C ARG A 69 -12.42 -8.16 -10.77
N ASP A 70 -13.65 -8.24 -11.25
CA ASP A 70 -14.18 -7.32 -12.25
C ASP A 70 -14.75 -6.03 -11.61
N THR A 71 -14.75 -5.93 -10.28
CA THR A 71 -15.19 -4.73 -9.54
C THR A 71 -14.14 -3.63 -9.66
N GLU A 72 -14.59 -2.39 -9.87
CA GLU A 72 -13.71 -1.23 -9.97
C GLU A 72 -12.84 -1.07 -8.71
N GLY A 73 -11.54 -0.78 -8.91
CA GLY A 73 -10.56 -0.68 -7.83
C GLY A 73 -10.00 -2.02 -7.34
N CYS A 74 -10.52 -3.16 -7.81
CA CYS A 74 -9.97 -4.47 -7.51
C CYS A 74 -9.02 -4.93 -8.62
N TYR A 75 -7.73 -4.99 -8.32
CA TYR A 75 -6.71 -5.42 -9.30
C TYR A 75 -6.55 -6.95 -9.38
N GLY A 76 -7.04 -7.67 -8.36
CA GLY A 76 -7.02 -9.12 -8.32
C GLY A 76 -6.74 -9.65 -6.93
N PHE A 77 -6.66 -10.97 -6.84
CA PHE A 77 -6.37 -11.67 -5.60
C PHE A 77 -4.89 -11.95 -5.43
N ILE A 78 -4.43 -11.90 -4.18
CA ILE A 78 -3.14 -12.44 -3.78
C ILE A 78 -3.28 -13.96 -3.61
N GLY A 79 -2.48 -14.71 -4.36
CA GLY A 79 -2.46 -16.16 -4.29
C GLY A 79 -1.80 -16.82 -5.48
N ALA A 80 -1.88 -18.15 -5.51
CA ALA A 80 -1.28 -18.94 -6.57
C ALA A 80 -2.07 -18.77 -7.88
N THR A 81 -1.34 -18.68 -8.98
CA THR A 81 -1.90 -18.84 -10.31
C THR A 81 -2.28 -20.31 -10.50
N VAL A 82 -3.57 -20.58 -10.70
CA VAL A 82 -4.12 -21.92 -10.94
C VAL A 82 -4.84 -21.96 -12.29
N GLY A 83 -4.95 -23.15 -12.89
CA GLY A 83 -5.58 -23.35 -14.19
C GLY A 83 -4.61 -23.81 -15.26
N SER A 84 -5.13 -24.16 -16.44
CA SER A 84 -4.31 -24.59 -17.58
C SER A 84 -3.59 -23.41 -18.22
N ILE A 85 -2.53 -23.67 -18.99
CA ILE A 85 -1.71 -22.66 -19.71
C ILE A 85 -2.58 -21.63 -20.48
N LYS A 86 -3.75 -22.03 -20.99
CA LYS A 86 -4.67 -21.17 -21.75
C LYS A 86 -5.70 -20.39 -20.90
N ARG A 87 -5.89 -20.74 -19.63
CA ARG A 87 -6.88 -20.15 -18.71
C ARG A 87 -6.32 -20.13 -17.28
N GLN A 88 -5.31 -19.29 -17.07
CA GLN A 88 -4.75 -19.04 -15.75
C GLN A 88 -5.64 -18.07 -14.96
N ILE A 89 -5.94 -18.39 -13.70
CA ILE A 89 -6.66 -17.54 -12.75
C ILE A 89 -5.84 -17.42 -11.47
N LYS A 90 -5.77 -16.22 -10.88
CA LYS A 90 -5.18 -16.04 -9.55
C LYS A 90 -6.20 -16.43 -8.50
N LYS A 91 -6.10 -17.65 -7.96
CA LYS A 91 -7.01 -18.10 -6.90
C LYS A 91 -6.45 -17.64 -5.55
N PRO A 92 -7.22 -16.90 -4.74
CA PRO A 92 -6.74 -16.46 -3.45
C PRO A 92 -6.42 -17.67 -2.58
N LYS A 93 -5.26 -17.61 -1.90
CA LYS A 93 -4.92 -18.58 -0.86
C LYS A 93 -5.43 -18.03 0.47
N PRO A 94 -6.37 -18.71 1.17
CA PRO A 94 -6.86 -18.26 2.47
C PRO A 94 -5.71 -17.93 3.42
N ILE A 95 -5.87 -16.87 4.20
CA ILE A 95 -4.90 -16.45 5.21
C ILE A 95 -5.17 -17.28 6.47
N PRO A 96 -4.15 -17.90 7.08
CA PRO A 96 -4.33 -18.62 8.33
C PRO A 96 -4.72 -17.65 9.45
N VAL A 97 -5.44 -18.14 10.45
CA VAL A 97 -5.96 -17.29 11.54
C VAL A 97 -4.83 -16.58 12.29
N GLU A 98 -3.70 -17.26 12.48
CA GLU A 98 -2.50 -16.72 13.15
C GLU A 98 -1.94 -15.46 12.46
N GLU A 99 -1.96 -15.43 11.12
CA GLU A 99 -1.53 -14.27 10.34
C GLU A 99 -2.53 -13.11 10.46
N VAL A 100 -3.84 -13.41 10.50
CA VAL A 100 -4.89 -12.39 10.73
C VAL A 100 -4.72 -11.74 12.10
N GLU A 101 -4.46 -12.55 13.14
CA GLU A 101 -4.18 -12.04 14.48
C GLU A 101 -2.91 -11.18 14.53
N SER A 102 -1.88 -11.57 13.76
CA SER A 102 -0.64 -10.82 13.66
C SER A 102 -0.86 -9.44 13.03
N ILE A 103 -1.68 -9.36 11.97
CA ILE A 103 -2.05 -8.08 11.34
C ILE A 103 -2.81 -7.17 12.32
N ILE A 104 -3.77 -7.73 13.07
CA ILE A 104 -4.54 -6.98 14.07
C ILE A 104 -3.62 -6.48 15.20
N ARG A 105 -2.66 -7.31 15.61
CA ARG A 105 -1.66 -6.92 16.62
C ARG A 105 -0.77 -5.80 16.11
N GLU A 106 -0.27 -5.89 14.88
CA GLU A 106 0.54 -4.86 14.24
C GLU A 106 -0.22 -3.54 14.14
N GLU A 107 -1.49 -3.55 13.72
CA GLU A 107 -2.35 -2.35 13.70
C GLU A 107 -2.43 -1.69 15.09
N LYS A 108 -2.61 -2.49 16.14
CA LYS A 108 -2.69 -2.00 17.51
C LYS A 108 -1.36 -1.42 18.01
N GLU A 109 -0.26 -2.13 17.81
CA GLU A 109 1.08 -1.71 18.24
C GLU A 109 1.51 -0.43 17.52
N GLU A 110 1.24 -0.35 16.21
CA GLU A 110 1.51 0.84 15.39
C GLU A 110 0.65 2.03 15.83
N GLN A 111 -0.64 1.80 16.11
CA GLN A 111 -1.55 2.82 16.63
C GLN A 111 -1.04 3.39 17.97
N GLU A 112 -0.67 2.51 18.91
CA GLU A 112 -0.11 2.91 20.20
C GLU A 112 1.21 3.68 20.05
N ARG A 113 2.06 3.30 19.08
CA ARG A 113 3.30 4.03 18.81
C ARG A 113 3.01 5.45 18.31
N VAL A 114 2.10 5.58 17.34
CA VAL A 114 1.72 6.90 16.78
C VAL A 114 1.04 7.78 17.83
N ASP A 115 0.19 7.21 18.68
CA ASP A 115 -0.45 7.96 19.76
C ASP A 115 0.57 8.44 20.81
N ARG A 116 1.53 7.57 21.21
CA ARG A 116 2.62 7.94 22.13
C ARG A 116 3.51 9.03 21.55
N GLU A 117 3.91 8.92 20.28
CA GLU A 117 4.70 9.96 19.60
C GLU A 117 3.98 11.32 19.60
N PHE A 118 2.66 11.33 19.42
CA PHE A 118 1.86 12.55 19.49
C PHE A 118 1.82 13.15 20.90
N GLU A 119 1.65 12.32 21.94
CA GLU A 119 1.65 12.76 23.35
C GLU A 119 3.01 13.28 23.81
N GLU A 120 4.10 12.64 23.41
CA GLU A 120 5.47 13.11 23.72
C GLU A 120 5.76 14.48 23.08
N MET A 121 5.29 14.69 21.85
CA MET A 121 5.36 16.01 21.21
C MET A 121 4.51 17.08 21.93
N GLU A 122 3.40 16.70 22.55
CA GLU A 122 2.55 17.61 23.35
C GLU A 122 3.16 17.91 24.73
N ASN A 123 3.76 16.92 25.38
CA ASN A 123 4.28 17.02 26.76
C ASN A 123 5.70 17.63 26.84
N GLY A 124 6.47 17.64 25.77
CA GLY A 124 7.86 18.15 25.72
C GLY A 124 8.06 19.67 25.87
N GLY A 125 7.07 20.42 26.35
CA GLY A 125 7.16 21.87 26.51
C GLY A 125 7.47 22.35 27.93
N ILE A 126 8.76 22.51 28.28
CA ILE A 126 9.42 23.67 28.95
C ILE A 126 10.90 23.30 29.20
N VAL A 127 11.84 23.77 28.35
CA VAL A 127 12.94 24.69 28.69
C VAL A 127 13.33 25.43 27.40
N GLU A 128 13.42 26.75 27.50
CA GLU A 128 13.65 27.74 26.45
C GLU A 128 15.04 27.64 25.79
N SER A 129 15.11 27.85 24.47
CA SER A 129 15.84 29.00 23.92
C SER A 129 15.84 29.07 22.38
N PHE A 130 15.25 30.17 21.91
CA PHE A 130 15.66 31.02 20.80
C PHE A 130 15.74 30.46 19.36
N ASN A 131 14.84 31.01 18.54
CA ASN A 131 15.01 31.29 17.11
C ASN A 131 15.87 30.29 16.34
N LYS A 132 15.25 29.18 15.93
CA LYS A 132 15.46 28.72 14.56
C LYS A 132 14.20 29.06 13.77
N PRO A 133 14.32 29.64 12.57
CA PRO A 133 13.18 29.79 11.70
C PRO A 133 12.54 28.42 11.55
N VAL A 134 11.24 28.39 11.31
CA VAL A 134 10.56 27.22 10.75
C VAL A 134 11.13 27.00 9.36
N GLU A 135 12.38 26.53 9.29
CA GLU A 135 13.04 26.02 8.10
C GLU A 135 12.35 24.70 7.83
N ASP A 136 11.17 24.80 7.21
CA ASP A 136 10.94 24.31 5.86
C ASP A 136 11.49 22.92 5.52
N SER A 137 11.87 22.05 6.45
CA SER A 137 12.55 20.78 6.13
C SER A 137 11.54 19.70 5.76
N GLU A 138 10.37 19.66 6.43
CA GLU A 138 9.25 18.77 6.06
C GLU A 138 8.40 19.35 4.90
N LEU A 139 8.18 20.67 4.87
CA LEU A 139 7.52 21.32 3.73
C LEU A 139 8.45 21.45 2.51
N MET A 140 9.77 21.50 2.65
CA MET A 140 10.70 21.28 1.54
C MET A 140 10.73 19.81 1.17
N LEU A 141 10.60 18.83 2.06
CA LEU A 141 10.53 17.44 1.60
C LEU A 141 9.28 17.25 0.73
N MET A 142 8.11 17.68 1.21
CA MET A 142 6.87 17.62 0.42
C MET A 142 6.84 18.55 -0.80
N ASN A 143 7.46 19.73 -0.77
CA ASN A 143 7.52 20.64 -1.92
C ASN A 143 8.71 20.36 -2.85
N LYS A 144 9.76 19.66 -2.43
CA LYS A 144 10.84 19.15 -3.29
C LYS A 144 10.38 17.87 -3.96
N ILE A 145 9.60 17.02 -3.28
CA ILE A 145 8.81 15.95 -3.89
C ILE A 145 7.80 16.55 -4.87
N LYS A 146 6.93 17.51 -4.48
CA LYS A 146 5.95 18.08 -5.43
C LYS A 146 6.52 19.00 -6.53
N ARG A 147 7.67 19.67 -6.33
CA ARG A 147 8.31 20.52 -7.36
C ARG A 147 9.28 19.75 -8.26
N GLN A 148 9.74 18.55 -7.88
CA GLN A 148 10.41 17.64 -8.83
C GLN A 148 9.41 16.98 -9.79
N PHE A 149 8.15 16.80 -9.38
CA PHE A 149 7.08 16.23 -10.20
C PHE A 149 6.34 17.25 -11.09
N LYS A 150 6.88 18.46 -11.26
CA LYS A 150 6.48 19.40 -12.31
C LYS A 150 7.68 19.81 -13.17
N LYS A 151 8.55 18.85 -13.51
CA LYS A 151 9.37 18.99 -14.70
C LYS A 151 8.54 18.58 -15.92
N PRO A 152 8.49 19.39 -16.99
CA PRO A 152 8.08 18.87 -18.28
C PRO A 152 8.99 17.68 -18.61
N ILE A 153 8.40 16.65 -19.21
CA ILE A 153 9.06 15.46 -19.77
C ILE A 153 10.43 15.84 -20.35
N SER A 154 11.49 15.63 -19.58
CA SER A 154 12.86 15.71 -20.05
C SER A 154 13.43 14.31 -19.90
N LYS A 155 13.47 13.59 -21.03
CA LYS A 155 14.22 12.34 -21.22
C LYS A 155 15.59 12.49 -20.53
N GLY A 156 15.84 11.73 -19.47
CA GLY A 156 17.06 11.91 -18.69
C GLY A 156 17.30 10.81 -17.67
N GLY A 157 17.81 9.67 -18.16
CA GLY A 157 18.73 8.81 -17.41
C GLY A 157 18.13 7.98 -16.29
N SER A 158 17.21 7.08 -16.59
CA SER A 158 17.10 5.85 -15.80
C SER A 158 18.47 5.19 -15.77
N ASN A 159 19.02 4.96 -14.57
CA ASN A 159 20.13 4.04 -14.36
C ASN A 159 19.62 2.63 -14.73
N HIS A 160 19.55 2.35 -16.03
CA HIS A 160 19.11 1.07 -16.60
C HIS A 160 20.03 -0.10 -16.19
N ASN A 161 21.15 0.20 -15.50
CA ASN A 161 22.10 -0.78 -15.01
C ASN A 161 21.84 -1.24 -13.57
N ALA A 162 20.97 -0.56 -12.80
CA ALA A 162 20.64 -0.97 -11.42
C ALA A 162 19.56 -2.06 -11.34
N PHE A 163 18.81 -2.29 -12.42
CA PHE A 163 17.80 -3.33 -12.51
C PHE A 163 18.42 -4.65 -12.98
N THR A 164 19.07 -5.34 -12.04
CA THR A 164 19.55 -6.72 -12.20
C THR A 164 18.60 -7.69 -11.50
N PRO A 165 18.30 -8.87 -12.08
CA PRO A 165 17.64 -9.94 -11.36
C PRO A 165 18.36 -10.22 -10.03
N GLY A 166 17.60 -10.28 -8.94
CA GLY A 166 18.06 -10.41 -7.56
C GLY A 166 18.12 -9.09 -6.78
N ALA A 167 18.03 -7.93 -7.42
CA ALA A 167 18.07 -6.64 -6.74
C ALA A 167 16.80 -6.38 -5.92
N SER A 168 16.93 -5.72 -4.77
CA SER A 168 15.81 -5.19 -4.01
C SER A 168 15.25 -3.94 -4.68
N VAL A 169 13.94 -3.85 -4.80
CA VAL A 169 13.24 -2.72 -5.42
C VAL A 169 12.05 -2.28 -4.55
N HIS A 170 11.84 -0.97 -4.48
CA HIS A 170 10.65 -0.36 -3.87
C HIS A 170 9.61 -0.05 -4.94
N VAL A 171 8.34 -0.32 -4.66
CA VAL A 171 7.23 0.03 -5.55
C VAL A 171 6.77 1.46 -5.26
N LEU A 172 6.87 2.33 -6.26
CA LEU A 172 6.56 3.76 -6.17
C LEU A 172 5.10 4.11 -6.44
N SER A 173 4.39 3.29 -7.21
CA SER A 173 3.03 3.63 -7.62
C SER A 173 2.20 2.39 -7.96
N GLY A 174 0.88 2.58 -7.94
CA GLY A 174 -0.09 1.53 -8.22
C GLY A 174 -0.55 0.80 -6.95
N PRO A 175 -1.27 -0.32 -7.10
CA PRO A 175 -1.89 -1.02 -5.97
C PRO A 175 -0.90 -1.65 -4.99
N PHE A 176 0.39 -1.70 -5.35
CA PHE A 176 1.45 -2.22 -4.50
C PHE A 176 2.41 -1.13 -4.04
N GLU A 177 2.03 0.15 -4.14
CA GLU A 177 2.84 1.28 -3.68
C GLU A 177 3.24 1.12 -2.20
N GLY A 178 4.54 1.34 -1.92
CA GLY A 178 5.11 1.21 -0.58
C GLY A 178 5.61 -0.19 -0.22
N PHE A 179 5.35 -1.22 -1.04
CA PHE A 179 5.94 -2.54 -0.85
C PHE A 179 7.38 -2.60 -1.38
N THR A 180 8.17 -3.49 -0.79
CA THR A 180 9.51 -3.86 -1.23
C THR A 180 9.50 -5.30 -1.71
N GLY A 181 10.27 -5.61 -2.75
CA GLY A 181 10.48 -6.98 -3.19
C GLY A 181 11.79 -7.18 -3.90
N SER A 182 12.04 -8.43 -4.29
CA SER A 182 13.19 -8.79 -5.11
C SER A 182 12.79 -8.89 -6.59
N LEU A 183 13.67 -8.37 -7.45
CA LEU A 183 13.49 -8.40 -8.89
C LEU A 183 13.79 -9.80 -9.42
N LEU A 184 12.83 -10.50 -10.03
CA LEU A 184 13.06 -11.84 -10.58
C LEU A 184 13.42 -11.80 -12.05
N GLU A 185 12.59 -11.10 -12.84
CA GLU A 185 12.75 -11.03 -14.28
C GLU A 185 12.64 -9.59 -14.74
N VAL A 186 13.48 -9.23 -15.72
CA VAL A 186 13.57 -7.88 -16.26
C VAL A 186 13.39 -7.95 -17.78
N ASN A 187 12.19 -7.65 -18.26
CA ASN A 187 11.91 -7.58 -19.68
C ASN A 187 12.13 -6.14 -20.19
N ARG A 188 13.37 -5.87 -20.61
CA ARG A 188 13.76 -4.55 -21.13
C ARG A 188 13.05 -4.15 -22.43
N LYS A 189 12.57 -5.11 -23.22
CA LYS A 189 11.85 -4.84 -24.47
C LYS A 189 10.46 -4.27 -24.20
N ASN A 190 9.76 -4.89 -23.25
CA ASN A 190 8.40 -4.49 -22.89
C ASN A 190 8.35 -3.46 -21.74
N LYS A 191 9.50 -3.07 -21.18
CA LYS A 191 9.65 -2.22 -19.98
C LYS A 191 8.91 -2.75 -18.76
N LYS A 192 8.84 -4.08 -18.64
CA LYS A 192 8.18 -4.79 -17.54
C LYS A 192 9.18 -5.52 -16.68
N ALA A 193 8.91 -5.60 -15.39
CA ALA A 193 9.67 -6.37 -14.43
C ALA A 193 8.73 -7.23 -13.59
N THR A 194 9.13 -8.47 -13.36
CA THR A 194 8.43 -9.38 -12.45
C THR A 194 9.13 -9.33 -11.10
N LEU A 195 8.39 -8.94 -10.06
CA LEU A 195 8.87 -8.85 -8.69
C LEU A 195 8.32 -10.02 -7.87
N GLN A 196 9.13 -10.49 -6.93
CA GLN A 196 8.70 -11.31 -5.81
C GLN A 196 8.44 -10.40 -4.60
N LEU A 197 7.18 -10.25 -4.24
CA LEU A 197 6.77 -9.58 -3.00
C LEU A 197 6.47 -10.64 -1.94
N THR A 198 6.93 -10.42 -0.71
CA THR A 198 6.53 -11.25 0.44
C THR A 198 5.38 -10.56 1.17
N LEU A 199 4.16 -11.08 0.99
CA LEU A 199 2.94 -10.52 1.58
C LEU A 199 2.35 -11.57 2.54
N PHE A 200 2.33 -11.28 3.85
CA PHE A 200 1.77 -12.17 4.89
C PHE A 200 2.32 -13.60 4.83
N GLY A 201 3.65 -13.71 4.84
CA GLY A 201 4.37 -14.98 4.76
C GLY A 201 4.23 -15.71 3.42
N LYS A 202 3.62 -15.08 2.39
CA LYS A 202 3.41 -15.67 1.07
C LYS A 202 4.15 -14.88 -0.01
N GLU A 203 4.91 -15.61 -0.81
CA GLU A 203 5.53 -15.07 -2.01
C GLU A 203 4.46 -14.82 -3.07
N SER A 204 4.46 -13.60 -3.61
CA SER A 204 3.53 -13.13 -4.63
C SER A 204 4.31 -12.57 -5.80
N PHE A 205 4.02 -13.07 -7.00
CA PHE A 205 4.65 -12.63 -8.24
C PHE A 205 3.78 -11.57 -8.91
N VAL A 206 4.35 -10.38 -9.12
CA VAL A 206 3.67 -9.23 -9.69
C VAL A 206 4.48 -8.66 -10.85
N ASP A 207 3.80 -8.42 -11.97
CA ASP A 207 4.39 -7.72 -13.11
C ASP A 207 4.12 -6.22 -12.97
N LEU A 208 5.17 -5.42 -12.93
CA LEU A 208 5.13 -3.96 -12.84
C LEU A 208 5.92 -3.32 -13.98
N ASP A 209 5.57 -2.09 -14.32
CA ASP A 209 6.34 -1.32 -15.29
C ASP A 209 7.57 -0.69 -14.60
N PHE A 210 8.66 -0.48 -15.35
CA PHE A 210 9.88 0.13 -14.78
C PHE A 210 9.66 1.52 -14.18
N ASP A 211 8.65 2.25 -14.65
CA ASP A 211 8.32 3.58 -14.12
C ASP A 211 7.64 3.50 -12.73
N GLN A 212 7.18 2.31 -12.32
CA GLN A 212 6.51 2.08 -11.04
C GLN A 212 7.45 1.55 -9.95
N ILE A 213 8.72 1.32 -10.27
CA ILE A 213 9.68 0.71 -9.34
C ILE A 213 10.96 1.54 -9.24
N GLU A 214 11.54 1.55 -8.06
CA GLU A 214 12.82 2.19 -7.76
C GLU A 214 13.79 1.14 -7.23
N ALA A 215 15.02 1.13 -7.74
CA ALA A 215 16.06 0.27 -7.21
C ALA A 215 16.47 0.76 -5.82
N VAL A 216 16.53 -0.18 -4.86
CA VAL A 216 17.08 0.09 -3.54
C VAL A 216 18.58 -0.16 -3.64
N ASP A 217 19.35 0.90 -3.84
CA ASP A 217 20.80 0.81 -3.73
C ASP A 217 21.13 0.41 -2.28
N THR A 218 21.67 -0.80 -2.09
CA THR A 218 22.17 -1.30 -0.81
C THR A 218 23.60 -0.83 -0.59
#